data_AF-A0A0C3D640-F1
#
_entry.id   AF-A0A0C3D640-F1
#
_cell.length_a   1.000
_cell.length_b   1.000
_cell.length_c   1.000
_cell.angle_alpha   90.00
_cell.angle_beta   90.00
_cell.angle_gamma   90.00
#
_symmetry.space_group_name_H-M   'P 1'
#
loop_
_entity.id
_entity.type
_entity.pdbx_description
1 polymer ?
#
loop_
_entity_poly.entity_id
_entity_poly.type
_entity_poly.pdbx_seq_one_letter_code
_entity_poly.pdbx_strand_id
1 'polypeptide(L)'
;MAGKPITFEEITTSCEVKYAASTSLHSGACMQASEIALFCMWKQVDCCYYLTFSLCGSLLTILQYTRGGPRVSPPVDIDLHPKFFIHLLLMISVGNSHWLGYDPWVTDAVIGNRRCKQVTLHGNRVAFPADSDIKPVEVTTFTLIHPIFMAYGLNGRGTRIWLAEDTHHHYYVLKDCWLPRTWANDVTLHHLLQEKSRKDLEFAVEVRGSDYEAIFGEEDSYHVFDNPLFEEIKYDGTLNDTTRILLGLPPTVSIPEDAQFEDQLHLRAAFAECGIGIAWFSCAREFFNAMMGVLVGHFNGYIQRKVLQSDVSNTNVWLRIPKLELEYVVPDWPEDKGPDWYPWRTGLLGDWGYGMDCSDGMLRQRDNSCFVMGTFPFQAVQIMAWEAGLPWAGEFTGHSILHDLEALVWFMWVFCINMDGPFNKRRFKCGDFEKPPHLHLTTKRIKLEALSSASSTSKSRRSKGVTSIGNPAPVPAAASSSSNTQDKPPCWSCPGLHSKSTRDVAWEKSGIMAQRLRFTAYLSSYFSKHDSVIQGFWDLIKLFAWQEMEDIH
;
A
#
# COMPACT_ATOMS: atom_id res chain seq x y z
N MET A 1 13.91 -33.48 -24.53
CA MET A 1 13.31 -32.14 -24.45
C MET A 1 13.49 -31.66 -23.02
N ALA A 2 14.37 -30.70 -22.76
CA ALA A 2 14.40 -30.07 -21.44
C ALA A 2 13.09 -29.28 -21.31
N GLY A 3 12.18 -29.74 -20.46
CA GLY A 3 10.90 -29.08 -20.24
C GLY A 3 11.13 -27.62 -19.84
N LYS A 4 10.28 -26.73 -20.36
CA LYS A 4 10.24 -25.33 -19.90
C LYS A 4 10.13 -25.35 -18.35
N PRO A 5 10.94 -24.56 -17.62
CA PRO A 5 10.86 -24.52 -16.17
C PRO A 5 9.45 -24.10 -15.74
N ILE A 6 8.86 -24.84 -14.80
CA ILE A 6 7.58 -24.50 -14.19
C ILE A 6 7.73 -23.17 -13.45
N THR A 7 6.83 -22.25 -13.72
CA THR A 7 6.75 -20.95 -13.07
C THR A 7 5.61 -20.94 -12.04
N PHE A 8 5.67 -20.03 -11.06
CA PHE A 8 4.57 -19.86 -10.09
C PHE A 8 3.24 -19.44 -10.74
N GLU A 9 3.27 -18.93 -11.98
CA GLU A 9 2.06 -18.64 -12.76
C GLU A 9 1.35 -19.93 -13.19
N GLU A 10 2.08 -21.05 -13.29
CA GLU A 10 1.59 -22.35 -13.77
C GLU A 10 1.21 -23.31 -12.62
N ILE A 11 1.46 -22.95 -11.35
CA ILE A 11 1.16 -23.81 -10.19
C ILE A 11 -0.28 -23.62 -9.74
N THR A 12 -1.11 -24.64 -9.92
CA THR A 12 -2.52 -24.61 -9.51
C THR A 12 -2.72 -24.90 -8.03
N THR A 13 -1.94 -25.83 -7.48
CA THR A 13 -1.94 -26.22 -6.07
C THR A 13 -0.60 -26.88 -5.75
N SER A 14 -0.28 -27.00 -4.46
CA SER A 14 0.90 -27.70 -3.96
C SER A 14 0.57 -28.69 -2.86
N CYS A 15 1.48 -29.61 -2.57
CA CYS A 15 1.41 -30.51 -1.42
C CYS A 15 2.79 -30.63 -0.77
N GLU A 16 2.89 -30.20 0.48
CA GLU A 16 4.11 -30.31 1.28
C GLU A 16 4.17 -31.65 1.99
N VAL A 17 5.05 -32.54 1.54
CA VAL A 17 5.17 -33.90 2.09
C VAL A 17 6.30 -33.98 3.11
N LYS A 18 6.01 -34.55 4.28
CA LYS A 18 6.97 -34.86 5.34
C LYS A 18 6.92 -36.34 5.69
N TYR A 19 8.07 -36.90 6.01
CA TYR A 19 8.25 -38.35 6.20
C TYR A 19 7.53 -38.91 7.44
N ALA A 20 7.12 -38.08 8.40
CA ALA A 20 6.49 -38.53 9.64
C ALA A 20 5.44 -37.53 10.16
N ALA A 21 4.50 -38.07 10.93
CA ALA A 21 3.50 -37.32 11.67
C ALA A 21 4.09 -36.77 12.97
N SER A 22 4.78 -35.63 12.90
CA SER A 22 5.25 -34.90 14.09
C SER A 22 4.81 -33.43 14.05
N THR A 23 4.61 -32.84 15.22
CA THR A 23 4.19 -31.43 15.34
C THR A 23 5.19 -30.47 14.70
N SER A 24 6.50 -30.75 14.82
CA SER A 24 7.54 -29.91 14.22
C SER A 24 7.55 -30.00 12.69
N LEU A 25 7.38 -31.20 12.14
CA LEU A 25 7.31 -31.40 10.69
C LEU A 25 6.03 -30.80 10.10
N HIS A 26 4.90 -30.94 10.80
CA HIS A 26 3.65 -30.32 10.41
C HIS A 26 3.75 -28.79 10.39
N SER A 27 4.29 -28.18 11.45
CA SER A 27 4.54 -26.72 11.48
C SER A 27 5.47 -26.30 10.32
N GLY A 28 6.56 -27.05 10.08
CA GLY A 28 7.46 -26.81 8.96
C GLY A 28 6.78 -26.91 7.59
N ALA A 29 5.88 -27.88 7.40
CA ALA A 29 5.09 -28.03 6.18
C ALA A 29 4.13 -26.85 5.97
N CYS A 30 3.44 -26.41 7.02
CA CYS A 30 2.53 -25.26 6.96
C CYS A 30 3.27 -23.94 6.66
N MET A 31 4.50 -23.78 7.16
CA MET A 31 5.34 -22.62 6.82
C MET A 31 5.79 -22.65 5.35
N GLN A 32 6.21 -23.81 4.83
CA GLN A 32 6.61 -23.90 3.42
C GLN A 32 5.41 -23.74 2.48
N ALA A 33 4.26 -24.29 2.87
CA ALA A 33 3.00 -24.11 2.14
C ALA A 33 2.60 -22.63 2.07
N SER A 34 2.82 -21.85 3.15
CA SER A 34 2.55 -20.41 3.14
C SER A 34 3.52 -19.66 2.22
N GLU A 35 4.80 -20.02 2.19
CA GLU A 35 5.75 -19.43 1.23
C GLU A 35 5.33 -19.67 -0.23
N ILE A 36 4.87 -20.88 -0.56
CA ILE A 36 4.39 -21.19 -1.92
C ILE A 36 3.10 -20.41 -2.22
N ALA A 37 2.15 -20.38 -1.28
CA ALA A 37 0.91 -19.62 -1.42
C ALA A 37 1.19 -18.14 -1.67
N LEU A 38 2.16 -17.57 -0.94
CA LEU A 38 2.61 -16.20 -1.10
C LEU A 38 3.08 -15.92 -2.54
N PHE A 39 3.93 -16.79 -3.10
CA PHE A 39 4.41 -16.60 -4.47
C PHE A 39 3.32 -16.83 -5.52
N CYS A 40 2.46 -17.84 -5.35
CA CYS A 40 1.38 -18.13 -6.29
C CYS A 40 0.37 -16.97 -6.29
N MET A 41 -0.13 -16.55 -5.12
CA MET A 41 -1.04 -15.40 -5.01
C MET A 41 -0.40 -14.09 -5.45
N TRP A 42 0.92 -13.95 -5.41
CA TRP A 42 1.60 -12.77 -5.94
C TRP A 42 1.71 -12.79 -7.47
N LYS A 43 1.96 -13.97 -8.07
CA LYS A 43 2.17 -14.13 -9.51
C LYS A 43 0.88 -14.34 -10.31
N GLN A 44 -0.14 -14.94 -9.70
CA GLN A 44 -1.41 -15.25 -10.33
C GLN A 44 -2.43 -14.16 -9.97
N VAL A 45 -2.67 -13.25 -10.92
CA VAL A 45 -3.56 -12.10 -10.75
C VAL A 45 -5.02 -12.52 -10.63
N ASP A 46 -5.35 -13.65 -11.24
CA ASP A 46 -6.63 -14.33 -11.17
C ASP A 46 -6.77 -15.20 -9.91
N CYS A 47 -5.76 -15.36 -9.06
CA CYS A 47 -5.89 -16.15 -7.84
C CYS A 47 -6.46 -15.30 -6.69
N CYS A 48 -7.69 -15.63 -6.26
CA CYS A 48 -8.39 -15.05 -5.12
C CYS A 48 -8.04 -15.75 -3.81
N TYR A 49 -7.90 -17.08 -3.85
CA TYR A 49 -7.33 -17.86 -2.76
C TYR A 49 -6.48 -18.99 -3.33
N TYR A 50 -5.50 -19.44 -2.55
CA TYR A 50 -4.62 -20.54 -2.92
C TYR A 50 -4.89 -21.76 -2.05
N LEU A 51 -5.23 -22.88 -2.69
CA LEU A 51 -5.41 -24.16 -2.02
C LEU A 51 -4.08 -24.93 -2.05
N THR A 52 -3.71 -25.52 -0.91
CA THR A 52 -2.54 -26.39 -0.80
C THR A 52 -2.74 -27.42 0.30
N PHE A 53 -1.87 -28.40 0.34
CA PHE A 53 -1.96 -29.52 1.26
C PHE A 53 -0.65 -29.68 2.02
N SER A 54 -0.71 -30.27 3.20
CA SER A 54 0.45 -30.88 3.83
C SER A 54 0.15 -32.34 4.16
N LEU A 55 1.12 -33.22 3.92
CA LEU A 55 1.02 -34.65 4.21
C LEU A 55 2.20 -35.05 5.09
N CYS A 56 1.95 -35.22 6.37
CA CYS A 56 2.96 -35.58 7.37
C CYS A 56 2.75 -37.01 7.84
N GLY A 57 3.51 -37.96 7.30
CA GLY A 57 3.17 -39.38 7.45
C GLY A 57 1.82 -39.67 6.78
N SER A 58 0.86 -40.23 7.51
CA SER A 58 -0.52 -40.43 7.04
C SER A 58 -1.45 -39.25 7.31
N LEU A 59 -0.98 -38.21 8.02
CA LEU A 59 -1.81 -37.07 8.39
C LEU A 59 -1.81 -36.01 7.29
N LEU A 60 -2.93 -35.89 6.59
CA LEU A 60 -3.21 -34.87 5.60
C LEU A 60 -3.87 -33.65 6.25
N THR A 61 -3.39 -32.46 5.93
CA THR A 61 -4.04 -31.21 6.28
C THR A 61 -4.29 -30.40 5.02
N ILE A 62 -5.49 -29.82 4.93
CA ILE A 62 -5.89 -28.93 3.84
C ILE A 62 -5.66 -27.49 4.33
N LEU A 63 -4.99 -26.69 3.52
CA LEU A 63 -4.71 -25.29 3.80
C LEU A 63 -5.27 -24.43 2.67
N GLN A 64 -6.10 -23.46 3.01
CA GLN A 64 -6.59 -22.45 2.10
C GLN A 64 -6.03 -21.10 2.53
N TYR A 65 -5.22 -20.47 1.69
CA TYR A 65 -4.70 -19.14 1.92
C TYR A 65 -5.56 -18.12 1.21
N THR A 66 -6.17 -17.23 1.99
CA THR A 66 -6.90 -16.06 1.51
C THR A 66 -6.16 -14.80 1.93
N ARG A 67 -6.62 -13.62 1.49
CA ARG A 67 -6.10 -12.34 2.00
C ARG A 67 -6.53 -12.04 3.44
N GLY A 68 -7.48 -12.79 4.00
CA GLY A 68 -7.83 -12.78 5.42
C GLY A 68 -6.98 -13.74 6.26
N GLY A 69 -5.92 -14.28 5.66
CA GLY A 69 -5.03 -15.25 6.31
C GLY A 69 -5.35 -16.71 5.97
N PRO A 70 -4.57 -17.63 6.57
CA PRO A 70 -4.69 -19.05 6.32
C PRO A 70 -5.88 -19.68 7.05
N ARG A 71 -6.55 -20.60 6.36
CA ARG A 71 -7.54 -21.52 6.91
C ARG A 71 -6.96 -22.91 6.86
N VAL A 72 -6.98 -23.60 8.00
CA VAL A 72 -6.31 -24.89 8.15
C VAL A 72 -7.31 -25.91 8.66
N SER A 73 -7.40 -27.06 8.00
CA SER A 73 -8.25 -28.16 8.44
C SER A 73 -7.67 -28.85 9.67
N PRO A 74 -8.49 -29.55 10.47
CA PRO A 74 -8.00 -30.62 11.30
C PRO A 74 -7.22 -31.65 10.44
N PRO A 75 -6.15 -32.28 10.96
CA PRO A 75 -5.47 -33.36 10.26
C PRO A 75 -6.40 -34.56 10.04
N VAL A 76 -6.39 -35.11 8.83
CA VAL A 76 -7.14 -36.29 8.42
C VAL A 76 -6.15 -37.44 8.21
N ASP A 77 -6.37 -38.55 8.89
CA ASP A 77 -5.57 -39.76 8.66
C ASP A 77 -6.02 -40.46 7.38
N ILE A 78 -5.19 -40.41 6.33
CA ILE A 78 -5.53 -40.97 5.02
C ILE A 78 -5.58 -42.50 5.02
N ASP A 79 -4.92 -43.15 5.98
CA ASP A 79 -4.97 -44.62 6.10
C ASP A 79 -6.34 -45.07 6.64
N LEU A 80 -6.95 -44.25 7.51
CA LEU A 80 -8.31 -44.46 8.00
C LEU A 80 -9.38 -43.99 7.00
N HIS A 81 -9.04 -43.02 6.14
CA HIS A 81 -9.97 -42.41 5.19
C HIS A 81 -9.46 -42.41 3.73
N PRO A 82 -9.10 -43.56 3.14
CA PRO A 82 -8.45 -43.61 1.81
C PRO A 82 -9.38 -43.15 0.68
N LYS A 83 -10.70 -43.38 0.80
CA LYS A 83 -11.69 -42.90 -0.18
C LYS A 83 -11.71 -41.37 -0.25
N PHE A 84 -11.63 -40.71 0.91
CA PHE A 84 -11.58 -39.26 0.99
C PHE A 84 -10.32 -38.72 0.30
N PHE A 85 -9.15 -39.33 0.58
CA PHE A 85 -7.90 -38.93 -0.07
C PHE A 85 -7.95 -39.06 -1.59
N ILE A 86 -8.48 -40.17 -2.12
CA ILE A 86 -8.64 -40.37 -3.57
C ILE A 86 -9.61 -39.35 -4.16
N HIS A 87 -10.76 -39.11 -3.51
CA HIS A 87 -11.72 -38.11 -3.97
C HIS A 87 -11.12 -36.70 -4.00
N LEU A 88 -10.33 -36.33 -2.99
CA LEU A 88 -9.62 -35.06 -2.96
C LEU A 88 -8.67 -34.93 -4.15
N LEU A 89 -7.83 -35.94 -4.42
CA LEU A 89 -6.91 -35.93 -5.57
C LEU A 89 -7.66 -35.81 -6.91
N LEU A 90 -8.79 -36.50 -7.05
CA LEU A 90 -9.64 -36.39 -8.24
C LEU A 90 -10.21 -34.99 -8.38
N MET A 91 -10.77 -34.41 -7.30
CA MET A 91 -11.31 -33.05 -7.33
C MET A 91 -10.24 -32.01 -7.65
N ILE A 92 -9.03 -32.16 -7.13
CA ILE A 92 -7.90 -31.29 -7.51
C ILE A 92 -7.59 -31.40 -9.01
N SER A 93 -7.62 -32.61 -9.54
CA SER A 93 -7.22 -32.90 -10.92
C SER A 93 -8.27 -32.49 -11.96
N VAL A 94 -9.56 -32.48 -11.58
CA VAL A 94 -10.69 -32.23 -12.48
C VAL A 94 -11.54 -31.02 -12.09
N GLY A 95 -11.18 -30.36 -11.00
CA GLY A 95 -11.90 -29.21 -10.47
C GLY A 95 -11.89 -28.04 -11.46
N ASN A 96 -12.99 -27.29 -11.50
CA ASN A 96 -13.02 -26.06 -12.27
C ASN A 96 -12.09 -25.01 -11.63
N SER A 97 -11.67 -24.03 -12.41
CA SER A 97 -10.78 -22.96 -11.98
C SER A 97 -11.35 -22.19 -10.78
N HIS A 98 -12.66 -21.95 -10.76
CA HIS A 98 -13.32 -21.27 -9.65
C HIS A 98 -13.14 -22.01 -8.31
N TRP A 99 -13.32 -23.34 -8.29
CA TRP A 99 -13.11 -24.16 -7.10
C TRP A 99 -11.64 -24.17 -6.64
N LEU A 100 -10.70 -24.08 -7.59
CA LEU A 100 -9.26 -23.92 -7.32
C LEU A 100 -8.89 -22.52 -6.82
N GLY A 101 -9.85 -21.60 -6.73
CA GLY A 101 -9.66 -20.24 -6.22
C GLY A 101 -9.30 -19.21 -7.26
N TYR A 102 -9.52 -19.50 -8.55
CA TYR A 102 -9.39 -18.52 -9.61
C TYR A 102 -10.65 -17.66 -9.74
N ASP A 103 -10.44 -16.38 -10.01
CA ASP A 103 -11.44 -15.37 -10.29
C ASP A 103 -12.06 -15.63 -11.68
N PRO A 104 -13.37 -15.93 -11.77
CA PRO A 104 -14.02 -16.19 -13.05
C PRO A 104 -14.10 -14.94 -13.93
N TRP A 105 -13.90 -13.75 -13.36
CA TRP A 105 -13.94 -12.47 -14.06
C TRP A 105 -12.58 -12.05 -14.62
N VAL A 106 -11.53 -12.82 -14.33
CA VAL A 106 -10.20 -12.63 -14.89
C VAL A 106 -9.90 -13.73 -15.89
N THR A 107 -9.86 -13.38 -17.17
CA THR A 107 -9.68 -14.32 -18.27
C THR A 107 -8.34 -14.12 -18.98
N ASP A 108 -7.76 -15.20 -19.50
CA ASP A 108 -6.65 -15.08 -20.44
C ASP A 108 -7.14 -14.52 -21.77
N ALA A 109 -6.39 -13.56 -22.31
CA ALA A 109 -6.61 -12.98 -23.62
C ALA A 109 -5.31 -12.97 -24.43
N VAL A 110 -5.46 -13.00 -25.75
CA VAL A 110 -4.33 -12.89 -26.69
C VAL A 110 -4.54 -11.64 -27.51
N ILE A 111 -3.72 -10.62 -27.26
CA ILE A 111 -3.73 -9.35 -28.00
C ILE A 111 -2.44 -9.29 -28.83
N GLY A 112 -2.59 -9.47 -30.14
CA GLY A 112 -1.46 -9.68 -31.04
C GLY A 112 -0.66 -10.92 -30.65
N ASN A 113 0.63 -10.74 -30.36
CA ASN A 113 1.53 -11.82 -29.94
C ASN A 113 1.75 -11.89 -28.42
N ARG A 114 0.98 -11.13 -27.63
CA ARG A 114 1.11 -11.10 -26.17
C ARG A 114 -0.07 -11.80 -25.52
N ARG A 115 0.22 -12.67 -24.55
CA ARG A 115 -0.78 -13.15 -23.60
C ARG A 115 -0.93 -12.10 -22.51
N CYS A 116 -2.15 -11.68 -22.25
CA CYS A 116 -2.50 -10.73 -21.21
C CYS A 116 -3.68 -11.28 -20.41
N LYS A 117 -3.91 -10.72 -19.23
CA LYS A 117 -5.13 -10.97 -18.47
C LYS A 117 -6.13 -9.86 -18.80
N GLN A 118 -7.39 -10.23 -18.95
CA GLN A 118 -8.52 -9.31 -19.04
C GLN A 118 -9.37 -9.45 -17.80
N VAL A 119 -9.89 -8.33 -17.30
CA VAL A 119 -10.79 -8.28 -16.16
C VAL A 119 -12.10 -7.69 -16.61
N THR A 120 -13.20 -8.37 -16.32
CA THR A 120 -14.53 -7.86 -16.65
C THR A 120 -15.17 -7.31 -15.38
N LEU A 121 -15.57 -6.03 -15.43
CA LEU A 121 -16.36 -5.40 -14.38
C LEU A 121 -17.82 -5.36 -14.82
N HIS A 122 -18.68 -5.99 -14.03
CA HIS A 122 -20.12 -5.81 -14.13
C HIS A 122 -20.47 -4.56 -13.35
N GLY A 123 -20.36 -3.40 -14.01
CA GLY A 123 -20.49 -2.11 -13.35
C GLY A 123 -21.79 -2.02 -12.58
N ASN A 124 -21.72 -2.15 -11.26
CA ASN A 124 -22.77 -1.61 -10.41
C ASN A 124 -22.56 -0.10 -10.49
N ARG A 125 -23.15 0.57 -11.49
CA ARG A 125 -23.69 1.90 -11.21
C ARG A 125 -24.67 1.63 -10.09
N VAL A 126 -24.24 1.86 -8.86
CA VAL A 126 -25.09 1.77 -7.67
C VAL A 126 -26.33 2.57 -8.04
N ALA A 127 -27.42 1.87 -8.36
CA ALA A 127 -28.61 2.48 -8.92
C ALA A 127 -29.15 3.37 -7.80
N PHE A 128 -28.95 4.68 -7.95
CA PHE A 128 -29.35 5.65 -6.95
C PHE A 128 -30.88 5.58 -6.83
N PRO A 129 -31.45 5.56 -5.61
CA PRO A 129 -32.90 5.37 -5.40
C PRO A 129 -33.81 6.48 -5.96
N ALA A 130 -33.29 7.43 -6.75
CA ALA A 130 -34.05 8.55 -7.29
C ALA A 130 -34.27 8.50 -8.82
N ASP A 131 -33.49 7.70 -9.56
CA ASP A 131 -33.69 7.52 -11.00
C ASP A 131 -34.41 6.20 -11.26
N SER A 132 -35.68 6.30 -11.62
CA SER A 132 -36.58 5.16 -11.89
C SER A 132 -36.28 4.43 -13.21
N ASP A 133 -35.20 4.81 -13.90
CA ASP A 133 -34.69 4.14 -15.10
C ASP A 133 -33.46 3.29 -14.74
N ILE A 134 -33.67 2.01 -14.43
CA ILE A 134 -32.61 1.02 -14.30
C ILE A 134 -31.92 0.89 -15.67
N LYS A 135 -30.87 1.68 -15.89
CA LYS A 135 -29.99 1.48 -17.04
C LYS A 135 -29.34 0.09 -16.94
N PRO A 136 -29.19 -0.63 -18.06
CA PRO A 136 -28.50 -1.91 -18.06
C PRO A 136 -27.10 -1.75 -17.44
N VAL A 137 -26.71 -2.73 -16.62
CA VAL A 137 -25.37 -2.84 -16.03
C VAL A 137 -24.35 -2.78 -17.16
N GLU A 138 -23.57 -1.69 -17.21
CA GLU A 138 -22.53 -1.51 -18.20
C GLU A 138 -21.39 -2.47 -17.86
N VAL A 139 -21.25 -3.52 -18.67
CA VAL A 139 -20.16 -4.48 -18.54
C VAL A 139 -18.96 -3.91 -19.28
N THR A 140 -17.89 -3.63 -18.55
CA THR A 140 -16.65 -3.09 -19.12
C THR A 140 -15.53 -4.09 -18.93
N THR A 141 -14.85 -4.45 -20.03
CA THR A 141 -13.68 -5.34 -19.99
C THR A 141 -12.40 -4.52 -20.10
N PHE A 142 -11.48 -4.78 -19.20
CA PHE A 142 -10.19 -4.12 -19.07
C PHE A 142 -9.06 -5.09 -19.37
N THR A 143 -8.16 -4.75 -20.27
CA THR A 143 -6.89 -5.44 -20.47
C THR A 143 -5.90 -4.97 -19.42
N LEU A 144 -5.31 -5.87 -18.65
CA LEU A 144 -4.26 -5.54 -17.69
C LEU A 144 -2.93 -5.33 -18.43
N ILE A 145 -2.42 -4.11 -18.40
CA ILE A 145 -1.22 -3.70 -19.15
C ILE A 145 0.02 -3.83 -18.28
N HIS A 146 0.00 -3.24 -17.08
CA HIS A 146 1.18 -3.16 -16.21
C HIS A 146 0.81 -3.13 -14.72
N PRO A 147 1.47 -3.93 -13.86
CA PRO A 147 1.28 -3.82 -12.42
C PRO A 147 1.97 -2.57 -11.90
N ILE A 148 1.20 -1.62 -11.37
CA ILE A 148 1.69 -0.40 -10.70
C ILE A 148 2.13 -0.74 -9.27
N PHE A 149 1.30 -1.50 -8.55
CA PHE A 149 1.56 -1.91 -7.17
C PHE A 149 0.97 -3.29 -6.88
N MET A 150 1.66 -4.07 -6.07
CA MET A 150 1.21 -5.39 -5.61
C MET A 150 1.62 -5.58 -4.16
N ALA A 151 0.65 -5.70 -3.25
CA ALA A 151 0.91 -6.04 -1.87
C ALA A 151 1.43 -7.48 -1.77
N TYR A 152 2.54 -7.66 -1.05
CA TYR A 152 3.17 -8.96 -0.91
C TYR A 152 2.52 -9.80 0.20
N GLY A 153 1.96 -9.21 1.27
CA GLY A 153 1.45 -9.99 2.41
C GLY A 153 0.33 -10.98 2.06
N LEU A 154 0.38 -12.18 2.66
CA LEU A 154 -0.73 -13.15 2.61
C LEU A 154 -1.93 -12.70 3.44
N ASN A 155 -1.70 -11.90 4.48
CA ASN A 155 -2.75 -11.30 5.29
C ASN A 155 -2.82 -9.78 5.05
N GLY A 156 -4.02 -9.23 5.09
CA GLY A 156 -4.32 -7.80 4.88
C GLY A 156 -5.11 -7.55 3.61
N ARG A 157 -5.06 -6.32 3.08
CA ARG A 157 -5.89 -5.93 1.92
C ARG A 157 -5.48 -6.60 0.60
N GLY A 158 -4.29 -7.19 0.53
CA GLY A 158 -3.81 -7.82 -0.71
C GLY A 158 -3.85 -6.90 -1.94
N THR A 159 -3.79 -5.57 -1.75
CA THR A 159 -4.06 -4.57 -2.78
C THR A 159 -3.17 -4.76 -4.00
N ARG A 160 -3.79 -4.81 -5.17
CA ARG A 160 -3.16 -4.83 -6.49
C ARG A 160 -3.65 -3.60 -7.26
N ILE A 161 -2.73 -2.88 -7.87
CA ILE A 161 -3.04 -1.71 -8.69
C ILE A 161 -2.43 -1.95 -10.06
N TRP A 162 -3.25 -1.82 -11.10
CA TRP A 162 -2.88 -2.06 -12.48
C TRP A 162 -3.13 -0.81 -13.30
N LEU A 163 -2.22 -0.56 -14.24
CA LEU A 163 -2.58 0.16 -15.44
C LEU A 163 -3.38 -0.79 -16.32
N ALA A 164 -4.58 -0.36 -16.67
CA ALA A 164 -5.53 -1.11 -17.46
C ALA A 164 -5.97 -0.29 -18.67
N GLU A 165 -6.44 -0.96 -19.71
CA GLU A 165 -6.96 -0.36 -20.94
C GLU A 165 -8.32 -0.97 -21.25
N ASP A 166 -9.34 -0.14 -21.48
CA ASP A 166 -10.67 -0.63 -21.88
C ASP A 166 -10.72 -1.04 -23.36
N THR A 167 -11.89 -1.46 -23.83
CA THR A 167 -12.11 -1.82 -25.25
C THR A 167 -12.06 -0.64 -26.22
N HIS A 168 -12.07 0.60 -25.72
CA HIS A 168 -12.01 1.84 -26.51
C HIS A 168 -10.63 2.49 -26.48
N HIS A 169 -9.61 1.80 -25.95
CA HIS A 169 -8.25 2.30 -25.79
C HIS A 169 -8.13 3.48 -24.80
N HIS A 170 -9.07 3.60 -23.87
CA HIS A 170 -8.94 4.48 -22.73
C HIS A 170 -8.21 3.77 -21.60
N TYR A 171 -7.30 4.49 -20.96
CA TYR A 171 -6.53 3.96 -19.85
C TYR A 171 -7.19 4.24 -18.52
N TYR A 172 -7.07 3.27 -17.62
CA TYR A 172 -7.62 3.30 -16.27
C TYR A 172 -6.59 2.81 -15.26
N VAL A 173 -6.72 3.29 -14.02
CA VAL A 173 -6.09 2.65 -12.87
C VAL A 173 -7.11 1.67 -12.28
N LEU A 174 -6.80 0.38 -12.35
CA LEU A 174 -7.63 -0.67 -11.76
C LEU A 174 -7.04 -1.08 -10.41
N LYS A 175 -7.78 -0.78 -9.34
CA LYS A 175 -7.49 -1.21 -7.97
C LYS A 175 -8.31 -2.45 -7.66
N ASP A 176 -7.65 -3.46 -7.13
CA ASP A 176 -8.21 -4.73 -6.71
C ASP A 176 -7.73 -4.99 -5.28
N CYS A 177 -8.63 -5.11 -4.32
CA CYS A 177 -8.27 -5.28 -2.91
C CYS A 177 -9.32 -6.05 -2.12
N TRP A 178 -8.90 -6.56 -0.98
CA TRP A 178 -9.71 -7.26 0.01
C TRP A 178 -9.91 -6.33 1.20
N LEU A 179 -11.11 -6.35 1.77
CA LEU A 179 -11.50 -5.47 2.86
C LEU A 179 -12.35 -6.27 3.85
N PRO A 180 -12.16 -6.13 5.16
CA PRO A 180 -13.13 -6.67 6.12
C PRO A 180 -14.52 -6.12 5.84
N ARG A 181 -15.55 -6.96 5.92
CA ARG A 181 -16.95 -6.57 5.63
C ARG A 181 -17.46 -5.45 6.54
N THR A 182 -16.88 -5.34 7.73
CA THR A 182 -17.21 -4.30 8.71
C THR A 182 -16.63 -2.93 8.36
N TRP A 183 -15.69 -2.86 7.41
CA TRP A 183 -15.07 -1.61 7.01
C TRP A 183 -15.93 -0.89 5.97
N ALA A 184 -15.89 0.45 6.00
CA ALA A 184 -16.41 1.22 4.89
C ALA A 184 -15.50 0.95 3.68
N ASN A 185 -16.09 0.47 2.59
CA ASN A 185 -15.33 0.16 1.39
C ASN A 185 -15.14 1.41 0.51
N ASP A 186 -14.25 1.34 -0.49
CA ASP A 186 -13.96 2.49 -1.36
C ASP A 186 -15.25 3.00 -2.06
N VAL A 187 -16.21 2.10 -2.38
CA VAL A 187 -17.51 2.46 -2.97
C VAL A 187 -18.30 3.37 -2.04
N THR A 188 -18.45 2.95 -0.79
CA THR A 188 -19.18 3.68 0.25
C THR A 188 -18.55 5.03 0.48
N LEU A 189 -17.23 5.07 0.70
CA LEU A 189 -16.52 6.33 0.97
C LEU A 189 -16.54 7.25 -0.24
N HIS A 190 -16.45 6.70 -1.45
CA HIS A 190 -16.60 7.49 -2.66
C HIS A 190 -18.00 8.10 -2.80
N HIS A 191 -19.06 7.34 -2.47
CA HIS A 191 -20.41 7.89 -2.41
C HIS A 191 -20.54 9.01 -1.38
N LEU A 192 -19.99 8.83 -0.18
CA LEU A 192 -20.00 9.85 0.86
C LEU A 192 -19.30 11.12 0.39
N LEU A 193 -18.17 10.98 -0.32
CA LEU A 193 -17.43 12.09 -0.90
C LEU A 193 -18.21 12.80 -2.04
N GLN A 194 -19.02 12.08 -2.80
CA GLN A 194 -19.86 12.67 -3.84
C GLN A 194 -21.18 13.28 -3.32
N GLU A 195 -21.63 12.90 -2.12
CA GLU A 195 -22.96 13.22 -1.59
C GLU A 195 -23.15 14.73 -1.33
N LYS A 196 -23.72 15.47 -2.30
CA LYS A 196 -23.91 16.94 -2.22
C LYS A 196 -24.79 17.42 -1.06
N SER A 197 -25.70 16.60 -0.54
CA SER A 197 -26.56 16.93 0.63
C SER A 197 -25.78 17.16 1.91
N ARG A 198 -24.56 16.63 2.03
CA ARG A 198 -23.70 16.79 3.22
C ARG A 198 -22.97 18.13 3.28
N LYS A 199 -23.09 18.98 2.24
CA LYS A 199 -22.41 20.27 2.19
C LYS A 199 -22.84 21.14 3.37
N ASP A 200 -21.90 21.34 4.28
CA ASP A 200 -21.98 22.34 5.33
C ASP A 200 -21.78 23.73 4.69
N LEU A 201 -22.89 24.40 4.36
CA LEU A 201 -22.87 25.70 3.67
C LEU A 201 -22.23 26.80 4.53
N GLU A 202 -22.15 26.63 5.85
CA GLU A 202 -21.55 27.61 6.76
C GLU A 202 -20.01 27.62 6.69
N PHE A 203 -19.39 26.53 6.25
CA PHE A 203 -17.93 26.35 6.19
C PHE A 203 -17.39 26.19 4.76
N ALA A 204 -18.16 26.59 3.76
CA ALA A 204 -17.62 26.79 2.41
C ALA A 204 -16.66 27.98 2.44
N VAL A 205 -15.43 27.74 2.93
CA VAL A 205 -14.34 28.70 2.81
C VAL A 205 -14.09 28.82 1.32
N GLU A 206 -14.55 29.91 0.72
CA GLU A 206 -13.88 30.42 -0.47
C GLU A 206 -12.45 30.72 -0.01
N VAL A 207 -11.51 29.81 -0.31
CA VAL A 207 -10.07 30.04 -0.13
C VAL A 207 -9.58 31.03 -1.21
N ARG A 208 -10.39 32.06 -1.46
CA ARG A 208 -10.17 33.17 -2.38
C ARG A 208 -9.87 34.38 -1.49
N GLY A 209 -8.62 34.48 -1.03
CA GLY A 209 -8.15 35.74 -0.44
C GLY A 209 -8.26 36.84 -1.49
N SER A 210 -8.69 38.04 -1.10
CA SER A 210 -8.86 39.18 -2.02
C SER A 210 -7.56 39.69 -2.62
N ASP A 211 -6.41 39.34 -2.02
CA ASP A 211 -5.12 39.98 -2.29
C ASP A 211 -4.06 38.99 -2.85
N TYR A 212 -4.38 37.69 -2.87
CA TYR A 212 -3.57 36.68 -3.56
C TYR A 212 -4.36 36.28 -4.80
N GLU A 213 -3.73 36.35 -5.99
CA GLU A 213 -4.26 35.72 -7.22
C GLU A 213 -4.92 34.41 -6.82
N ALA A 214 -6.23 34.28 -7.07
CA ALA A 214 -7.06 33.21 -6.52
C ALA A 214 -6.29 31.89 -6.60
N ILE A 215 -5.81 31.42 -5.44
CA ILE A 215 -4.93 30.24 -5.33
C ILE A 215 -5.63 29.02 -5.98
N PHE A 216 -6.96 29.10 -6.07
CA PHE A 216 -7.83 28.16 -6.72
C PHE A 216 -8.73 28.90 -7.74
N GLY A 217 -8.62 28.57 -9.02
CA GLY A 217 -9.49 29.04 -10.10
C GLY A 217 -10.91 28.46 -10.02
N GLU A 218 -11.82 28.92 -10.87
CA GLU A 218 -13.16 28.31 -11.00
C GLU A 218 -13.11 26.82 -11.43
N GLU A 219 -12.01 26.40 -12.05
CA GLU A 219 -11.75 25.02 -12.47
C GLU A 219 -11.09 24.13 -11.40
N ASP A 220 -10.65 24.69 -10.27
CA ASP A 220 -10.16 23.92 -9.10
C ASP A 220 -11.33 23.33 -8.29
N SER A 221 -12.35 22.86 -9.01
CA SER A 221 -13.44 22.08 -8.49
C SER A 221 -12.90 20.73 -8.03
N TYR A 222 -12.96 20.48 -6.73
CA TYR A 222 -13.02 19.15 -6.10
C TYR A 222 -12.78 17.96 -7.03
N HIS A 223 -11.53 17.51 -7.17
CA HIS A 223 -11.22 16.26 -7.86
C HIS A 223 -11.30 15.10 -6.87
N VAL A 224 -12.54 14.66 -6.61
CA VAL A 224 -12.76 13.28 -6.20
C VAL A 224 -13.09 12.51 -7.46
N PHE A 225 -12.29 11.48 -7.73
CA PHE A 225 -12.33 10.65 -8.94
C PHE A 225 -13.71 10.65 -9.60
N ASP A 226 -13.83 11.24 -10.79
CA ASP A 226 -15.14 11.29 -11.46
C ASP A 226 -15.58 9.87 -11.90
N ASN A 227 -16.77 9.46 -11.44
CA ASN A 227 -17.49 8.25 -11.86
C ASN A 227 -16.64 6.95 -11.95
N PRO A 228 -15.95 6.52 -10.88
CA PRO A 228 -15.28 5.22 -10.86
C PRO A 228 -16.27 4.08 -11.10
N LEU A 229 -15.81 3.06 -11.81
CA LEU A 229 -16.55 1.83 -11.99
C LEU A 229 -16.20 0.88 -10.84
N PHE A 230 -17.20 0.50 -10.07
CA PHE A 230 -17.04 -0.41 -8.94
C PHE A 230 -17.71 -1.75 -9.20
N GLU A 231 -17.04 -2.79 -8.73
CA GLU A 231 -17.58 -4.13 -8.62
C GLU A 231 -17.25 -4.71 -7.24
N GLU A 232 -18.31 -5.06 -6.52
CA GLU A 232 -18.20 -5.77 -5.25
C GLU A 232 -18.41 -7.26 -5.51
N ILE A 233 -17.32 -8.02 -5.44
CA ILE A 233 -17.38 -9.47 -5.54
C ILE A 233 -17.55 -9.99 -4.11
N LYS A 234 -18.77 -10.38 -3.79
CA LYS A 234 -19.05 -11.10 -2.56
C LYS A 234 -18.47 -12.50 -2.70
N TYR A 235 -17.23 -12.67 -2.25
CA TYR A 235 -16.78 -13.96 -1.79
C TYR A 235 -17.56 -14.23 -0.51
N ASP A 236 -18.46 -15.21 -0.55
CA ASP A 236 -19.29 -15.54 0.60
C ASP A 236 -18.44 -15.95 1.81
N GLY A 237 -17.16 -16.28 1.61
CA GLY A 237 -16.16 -16.42 2.67
C GLY A 237 -16.45 -17.60 3.59
N THR A 238 -17.68 -18.04 3.70
CA THR A 238 -18.07 -19.39 4.02
C THR A 238 -17.20 -20.30 3.19
N LEU A 239 -16.50 -21.22 3.84
CA LEU A 239 -16.12 -22.44 3.16
C LEU A 239 -17.34 -22.83 2.32
N ASN A 240 -17.24 -22.77 0.99
CA ASN A 240 -18.34 -23.24 0.17
C ASN A 240 -18.68 -24.66 0.67
N ASP A 241 -19.91 -25.12 0.51
CA ASP A 241 -20.28 -26.43 1.06
C ASP A 241 -19.29 -27.54 0.63
N THR A 242 -18.67 -27.41 -0.54
CA THR A 242 -17.54 -28.26 -1.00
C THR A 242 -16.30 -28.19 -0.10
N THR A 243 -15.86 -27.02 0.38
CA THR A 243 -14.75 -26.89 1.33
C THR A 243 -15.14 -27.43 2.71
N ARG A 244 -16.38 -27.26 3.17
CA ARG A 244 -16.88 -27.87 4.43
C ARG A 244 -16.92 -29.40 4.33
N ILE A 245 -17.42 -29.91 3.21
CA ILE A 245 -17.39 -31.33 2.84
C ILE A 245 -15.94 -31.84 2.81
N LEU A 246 -15.02 -31.04 2.26
CA LEU A 246 -13.58 -31.34 2.21
C LEU A 246 -12.90 -31.30 3.57
N LEU A 247 -13.29 -30.42 4.48
CA LEU A 247 -12.74 -30.43 5.83
C LEU A 247 -13.30 -31.56 6.71
N GLY A 248 -14.21 -32.39 6.16
CA GLY A 248 -14.87 -33.45 6.91
C GLY A 248 -15.68 -32.92 8.09
N LEU A 249 -16.01 -31.62 8.10
CA LEU A 249 -16.81 -31.00 9.15
C LEU A 249 -18.26 -31.43 8.91
N PRO A 250 -18.89 -32.17 9.84
CA PRO A 250 -20.33 -32.35 9.82
C PRO A 250 -21.00 -30.97 9.70
N PRO A 251 -22.13 -30.84 8.98
CA PRO A 251 -22.85 -29.57 8.88
C PRO A 251 -23.25 -28.97 10.23
N THR A 252 -23.11 -29.73 11.33
CA THR A 252 -23.46 -29.35 12.71
C THR A 252 -22.28 -29.01 13.61
N VAL A 253 -21.01 -29.10 13.16
CA VAL A 253 -19.87 -28.69 14.01
C VAL A 253 -19.75 -27.18 13.96
N SER A 254 -20.13 -26.53 15.06
CA SER A 254 -19.85 -25.13 15.32
C SER A 254 -18.33 -24.93 15.29
N ILE A 255 -17.85 -24.15 14.33
CA ILE A 255 -16.49 -23.63 14.34
C ILE A 255 -16.34 -22.86 15.66
N PRO A 256 -15.27 -23.06 16.45
CA PRO A 256 -15.02 -22.28 17.65
C PRO A 256 -15.17 -20.79 17.35
N GLU A 257 -15.86 -20.03 18.20
CA GLU A 257 -16.04 -18.58 18.00
C GLU A 257 -14.69 -17.85 17.85
N ASP A 258 -13.65 -18.39 18.47
CA ASP A 258 -12.27 -17.88 18.42
C ASP A 258 -11.58 -18.10 17.05
N ALA A 259 -12.14 -18.98 16.21
CA ALA A 259 -11.72 -19.22 14.84
C ALA A 259 -12.63 -18.49 13.82
N GLN A 260 -13.39 -17.47 14.27
CA GLN A 260 -14.12 -16.57 13.38
C GLN A 260 -13.13 -15.86 12.46
N PHE A 261 -12.98 -16.41 11.26
CA PHE A 261 -12.24 -15.80 10.18
C PHE A 261 -12.87 -14.45 9.85
N GLU A 262 -12.03 -13.47 9.57
CA GLU A 262 -12.50 -12.16 9.14
C GLU A 262 -13.23 -12.34 7.80
N ASP A 263 -14.51 -12.05 7.79
CA ASP A 263 -15.34 -12.05 6.58
C ASP A 263 -14.88 -10.89 5.71
N GLN A 264 -14.28 -11.20 4.56
CA GLN A 264 -13.69 -10.21 3.67
C GLN A 264 -14.51 -10.06 2.39
N LEU A 265 -14.69 -8.81 1.98
CA LEU A 265 -15.19 -8.37 0.69
C LEU A 265 -14.02 -8.22 -0.29
N HIS A 266 -14.16 -8.77 -1.49
CA HIS A 266 -13.26 -8.48 -2.60
C HIS A 266 -13.83 -7.32 -3.42
N LEU A 267 -13.09 -6.22 -3.48
CA LEU A 267 -13.48 -5.01 -4.16
C LEU A 267 -12.58 -4.74 -5.36
N ARG A 268 -13.21 -4.41 -6.49
CA ARG A 268 -12.51 -3.90 -7.67
C ARG A 268 -13.06 -2.55 -8.07
N ALA A 269 -12.16 -1.61 -8.34
CA ALA A 269 -12.47 -0.24 -8.71
C ALA A 269 -11.60 0.18 -9.90
N ALA A 270 -12.21 0.74 -10.95
CA ALA A 270 -11.49 1.35 -12.06
C ALA A 270 -11.66 2.87 -12.04
N PHE A 271 -10.55 3.59 -12.08
CA PHE A 271 -10.47 5.05 -12.05
C PHE A 271 -9.95 5.55 -13.40
N ALA A 272 -10.70 6.45 -14.05
CA ALA A 272 -10.27 7.08 -15.29
C ALA A 272 -9.16 8.11 -15.06
N GLU A 273 -9.24 8.83 -13.93
CA GLU A 273 -8.21 9.80 -13.58
C GLU A 273 -6.91 9.10 -13.24
N CYS A 274 -5.86 9.57 -13.89
CA CYS A 274 -4.51 9.08 -13.67
C CYS A 274 -3.75 10.06 -12.79
N GLY A 275 -2.99 9.51 -11.85
CA GLY A 275 -2.06 10.25 -11.02
C GLY A 275 -0.68 9.64 -11.14
N ILE A 276 0.36 10.46 -10.95
CA ILE A 276 1.70 9.96 -10.67
C ILE A 276 2.06 10.26 -9.22
N GLY A 277 2.82 9.38 -8.57
CA GLY A 277 3.27 9.61 -7.20
C GLY A 277 3.95 10.97 -7.06
N ILE A 278 3.65 11.67 -5.97
CA ILE A 278 4.13 13.04 -5.67
C ILE A 278 5.66 13.20 -5.75
N ALA A 279 6.44 12.12 -5.64
CA ALA A 279 7.87 12.07 -5.91
C ALA A 279 8.29 12.59 -7.30
N TRP A 280 7.36 12.64 -8.26
CA TRP A 280 7.60 13.07 -9.64
C TRP A 280 7.35 14.56 -9.89
N PHE A 281 7.36 15.38 -8.84
CA PHE A 281 7.39 16.83 -8.97
C PHE A 281 8.62 17.27 -9.80
N SER A 282 8.48 18.37 -10.54
CA SER A 282 9.48 19.00 -11.40
C SER A 282 10.28 20.09 -10.67
N CYS A 283 9.67 20.74 -9.67
CA CYS A 283 10.31 21.72 -8.82
C CYS A 283 9.67 21.81 -7.43
N ALA A 284 10.36 22.44 -6.47
CA ALA A 284 9.82 22.66 -5.12
C ALA A 284 8.50 23.43 -5.13
N ARG A 285 8.34 24.41 -6.05
CA ARG A 285 7.10 25.19 -6.22
C ARG A 285 5.93 24.30 -6.59
N GLU A 286 6.11 23.39 -7.55
CA GLU A 286 5.10 22.40 -7.92
C GLU A 286 4.77 21.47 -6.74
N PHE A 287 5.78 20.96 -6.02
CA PHE A 287 5.56 20.08 -4.88
C PHE A 287 4.64 20.73 -3.83
N PHE A 288 4.94 21.96 -3.40
CA PHE A 288 4.12 22.64 -2.41
C PHE A 288 2.75 23.03 -2.94
N ASN A 289 2.65 23.42 -4.22
CA ASN A 289 1.35 23.65 -4.85
C ASN A 289 0.49 22.38 -4.87
N ALA A 290 1.09 21.22 -5.18
CA ALA A 290 0.40 19.95 -5.11
C ALA A 290 -0.04 19.63 -3.68
N MET A 291 0.81 19.87 -2.67
CA MET A 291 0.41 19.71 -1.27
C MET A 291 -0.75 20.60 -0.85
N MET A 292 -0.86 21.80 -1.42
CA MET A 292 -2.04 22.65 -1.23
C MET A 292 -3.31 21.98 -1.81
N GLY A 293 -3.23 21.41 -3.01
CA GLY A 293 -4.32 20.62 -3.59
C GLY A 293 -4.74 19.43 -2.71
N VAL A 294 -3.75 18.73 -2.12
CA VAL A 294 -3.98 17.63 -1.16
C VAL A 294 -4.70 18.10 0.09
N LEU A 295 -4.27 19.22 0.67
CA LEU A 295 -4.90 19.84 1.85
C LEU A 295 -6.33 20.30 1.55
N VAL A 296 -6.58 20.87 0.37
CA VAL A 296 -7.94 21.23 -0.06
C VAL A 296 -8.80 19.99 -0.24
N GLY A 297 -8.27 18.92 -0.84
CA GLY A 297 -8.95 17.64 -0.96
C GLY A 297 -9.35 17.07 0.41
N HIS A 298 -8.41 17.10 1.37
CA HIS A 298 -8.66 16.68 2.75
C HIS A 298 -9.70 17.56 3.45
N PHE A 299 -9.52 18.88 3.41
CA PHE A 299 -10.45 19.86 3.98
C PHE A 299 -11.86 19.65 3.45
N ASN A 300 -12.02 19.47 2.14
CA ASN A 300 -13.31 19.23 1.52
C ASN A 300 -13.91 17.88 1.94
N GLY A 301 -13.11 16.81 1.99
CA GLY A 301 -13.54 15.53 2.53
C GLY A 301 -14.07 15.65 3.96
N TYR A 302 -13.35 16.36 4.82
CA TYR A 302 -13.78 16.53 6.20
C TYR A 302 -14.94 17.52 6.36
N ILE A 303 -14.78 18.77 5.95
CA ILE A 303 -15.76 19.84 6.19
C ILE A 303 -17.05 19.59 5.42
N GLN A 304 -16.95 19.27 4.12
CA GLN A 304 -18.12 19.18 3.25
C GLN A 304 -18.78 17.80 3.27
N ARG A 305 -18.07 16.75 3.72
CA ARG A 305 -18.54 15.35 3.64
C ARG A 305 -18.53 14.62 4.98
N LYS A 306 -17.91 15.22 6.00
CA LYS A 306 -17.65 14.62 7.31
C LYS A 306 -16.87 13.31 7.19
N VAL A 307 -15.89 13.24 6.28
CA VAL A 307 -15.03 12.07 6.08
C VAL A 307 -13.57 12.40 6.45
N LEU A 308 -12.98 11.64 7.36
CA LEU A 308 -11.54 11.64 7.64
C LEU A 308 -10.82 10.66 6.71
N GLN A 309 -9.54 10.91 6.37
CA GLN A 309 -8.81 10.07 5.43
C GLN A 309 -8.06 8.92 6.11
N SER A 310 -7.41 9.18 7.26
CA SER A 310 -6.81 8.20 8.17
C SER A 310 -5.65 7.35 7.65
N ASP A 311 -5.21 7.50 6.40
CA ASP A 311 -4.09 6.76 5.81
C ASP A 311 -3.23 7.63 4.88
N VAL A 312 -2.70 8.73 5.43
CA VAL A 312 -1.83 9.63 4.67
C VAL A 312 -0.50 8.94 4.41
N SER A 313 -0.10 8.85 3.15
CA SER A 313 1.13 8.16 2.77
C SER A 313 1.71 8.66 1.44
N ASN A 314 2.96 8.28 1.18
CA ASN A 314 3.60 8.54 -0.12
C ASN A 314 2.98 7.77 -1.29
N THR A 315 2.18 6.73 -1.03
CA THR A 315 1.45 5.99 -2.05
C THR A 315 0.04 6.53 -2.26
N ASN A 316 -0.45 7.41 -1.39
CA ASN A 316 -1.81 7.95 -1.43
C ASN A 316 -1.84 9.45 -1.79
N VAL A 317 -0.68 10.07 -2.01
CA VAL A 317 -0.54 11.46 -2.45
C VAL A 317 0.04 11.51 -3.87
N TRP A 318 -0.74 12.03 -4.81
CA TRP A 318 -0.42 12.02 -6.24
C TRP A 318 -0.41 13.41 -6.87
N LEU A 319 0.24 13.54 -8.02
CA LEU A 319 0.10 14.63 -8.97
C LEU A 319 -0.88 14.19 -10.05
N ARG A 320 -1.95 14.97 -10.28
CA ARG A 320 -2.90 14.73 -11.37
C ARG A 320 -2.18 14.85 -12.71
N ILE A 321 -2.42 13.90 -13.60
CA ILE A 321 -2.03 14.00 -15.00
C ILE A 321 -3.31 13.97 -15.86
N PRO A 322 -3.48 14.91 -16.80
CA PRO A 322 -4.68 14.94 -17.63
C PRO A 322 -4.73 13.74 -18.60
N LYS A 323 -3.56 13.23 -19.01
CA LYS A 323 -3.41 12.09 -19.91
C LYS A 323 -2.16 11.29 -19.56
N LEU A 324 -2.17 10.01 -19.93
CA LEU A 324 -1.04 9.09 -19.80
C LEU A 324 -0.02 9.24 -20.95
N GLU A 325 0.33 10.48 -21.27
CA GLU A 325 1.37 10.79 -22.24
C GLU A 325 2.62 11.26 -21.49
N LEU A 326 3.81 10.90 -22.01
CA LEU A 326 5.08 11.15 -21.32
C LEU A 326 5.27 12.63 -20.95
N GLU A 327 4.78 13.54 -21.79
CA GLU A 327 4.81 14.99 -21.60
C GLU A 327 4.06 15.49 -20.35
N TYR A 328 3.02 14.78 -19.89
CA TYR A 328 2.32 15.15 -18.64
C TYR A 328 2.97 14.53 -17.40
N VAL A 329 3.70 13.44 -17.59
CA VAL A 329 4.37 12.70 -16.52
C VAL A 329 5.70 13.37 -16.14
N VAL A 330 6.50 13.70 -17.15
CA VAL A 330 7.78 14.39 -17.03
C VAL A 330 7.73 15.60 -17.96
N PRO A 331 7.05 16.69 -17.56
CA PRO A 331 6.92 17.87 -18.39
C PRO A 331 8.28 18.52 -18.61
N ASP A 332 8.60 18.77 -19.87
CA ASP A 332 9.75 19.59 -20.26
C ASP A 332 9.47 21.05 -19.93
N TRP A 333 10.56 21.81 -19.71
CA TRP A 333 10.47 23.26 -19.58
C TRP A 333 10.31 23.88 -20.97
N PRO A 334 9.16 24.49 -21.31
CA PRO A 334 8.96 24.99 -22.65
C PRO A 334 9.88 26.19 -22.92
N GLU A 335 10.48 26.24 -24.11
CA GLU A 335 11.46 27.28 -24.48
C GLU A 335 10.86 28.70 -24.44
N ASP A 336 9.54 28.82 -24.64
CA ASP A 336 8.79 30.09 -24.61
C ASP A 336 8.44 30.56 -23.19
N LYS A 337 8.72 29.76 -22.16
CA LYS A 337 8.34 30.05 -20.78
C LYS A 337 9.52 30.57 -19.96
N GLY A 338 9.28 31.68 -19.26
CA GLY A 338 10.25 32.29 -18.36
C GLY A 338 10.58 31.43 -17.13
N PRO A 339 11.56 31.83 -16.31
CA PRO A 339 12.07 31.07 -15.16
C PRO A 339 11.04 30.80 -14.05
N ASP A 340 9.90 31.49 -14.07
CA ASP A 340 8.81 31.33 -13.10
C ASP A 340 7.77 30.27 -13.47
N TRP A 341 7.84 29.73 -14.69
CA TRP A 341 6.93 28.69 -15.12
C TRP A 341 7.19 27.38 -14.38
N TYR A 342 6.16 26.59 -14.17
CA TYR A 342 6.27 25.20 -13.74
C TYR A 342 4.99 24.47 -14.16
N PRO A 343 5.04 23.14 -14.33
CA PRO A 343 3.83 22.36 -14.57
C PRO A 343 2.90 22.47 -13.35
N TRP A 344 1.72 23.02 -13.57
CA TRP A 344 0.76 23.28 -12.49
C TRP A 344 -0.12 22.05 -12.23
N ARG A 345 0.49 20.90 -11.93
CA ARG A 345 -0.27 19.67 -11.66
C ARG A 345 -0.87 19.73 -10.26
N THR A 346 -2.20 19.66 -10.18
CA THR A 346 -2.94 19.62 -8.92
C THR A 346 -2.56 18.36 -8.14
N GLY A 347 -2.33 18.50 -6.84
CA GLY A 347 -2.13 17.34 -5.97
C GLY A 347 -3.46 16.69 -5.60
N LEU A 348 -3.47 15.37 -5.53
CA LEU A 348 -4.63 14.55 -5.22
C LEU A 348 -4.37 13.73 -3.96
N LEU A 349 -5.36 13.67 -3.08
CA LEU A 349 -5.41 12.75 -1.95
C LEU A 349 -6.28 11.54 -2.32
N GLY A 350 -5.62 10.40 -2.54
CA GLY A 350 -6.24 9.14 -2.94
C GLY A 350 -6.37 8.13 -1.79
N ASP A 351 -6.76 6.90 -2.18
CA ASP A 351 -6.98 5.74 -1.30
C ASP A 351 -7.70 6.10 0.00
N TRP A 352 -8.99 6.39 -0.13
CA TRP A 352 -9.86 6.61 1.02
C TRP A 352 -10.28 5.31 1.69
N GLY A 353 -9.69 4.14 1.41
CA GLY A 353 -10.17 2.85 1.92
C GLY A 353 -10.09 2.69 3.44
N TYR A 354 -9.35 3.57 4.12
CA TYR A 354 -9.32 3.67 5.59
C TYR A 354 -10.18 4.81 6.14
N GLY A 355 -10.82 5.57 5.26
CA GLY A 355 -11.59 6.73 5.62
C GLY A 355 -12.73 6.41 6.58
N MET A 356 -13.10 7.44 7.33
CA MET A 356 -14.07 7.35 8.41
C MET A 356 -15.18 8.37 8.21
N ASP A 357 -16.42 7.89 8.18
CA ASP A 357 -17.59 8.76 8.25
C ASP A 357 -17.78 9.26 9.70
N CYS A 358 -17.83 10.57 9.87
CA CYS A 358 -17.96 11.29 11.14
C CYS A 358 -19.31 12.01 11.26
N SER A 359 -20.28 11.76 10.37
CA SER A 359 -21.58 12.47 10.37
C SER A 359 -22.43 12.24 11.61
N ASP A 360 -22.36 11.05 12.22
CA ASP A 360 -23.38 10.63 13.20
C ASP A 360 -23.09 11.04 14.65
N GLY A 361 -21.94 11.66 14.95
CA GLY A 361 -21.53 12.05 16.30
C GLY A 361 -21.27 10.88 17.27
N MET A 362 -21.96 9.77 17.08
CA MET A 362 -21.54 8.43 17.43
C MET A 362 -20.45 8.05 16.42
N LEU A 363 -19.19 8.31 16.77
CA LEU A 363 -18.11 7.47 16.28
C LEU A 363 -18.57 6.05 16.58
N ARG A 364 -19.13 5.34 15.57
CA ARG A 364 -19.34 3.91 15.71
C ARG A 364 -17.99 3.41 16.16
N GLN A 365 -17.94 2.84 17.36
CA GLN A 365 -16.74 2.18 17.89
C GLN A 365 -16.37 1.13 16.85
N ARG A 366 -15.62 1.55 15.82
CA ARG A 366 -14.82 0.60 15.09
C ARG A 366 -13.87 0.08 16.15
N ASP A 367 -13.72 -1.24 16.18
CA ASP A 367 -12.76 -1.88 17.06
C ASP A 367 -11.44 -1.13 16.96
N ASN A 368 -10.87 -0.74 18.11
CA ASN A 368 -9.78 0.22 18.12
C ASN A 368 -8.52 -0.30 17.39
N SER A 369 -8.49 -1.61 17.10
CA SER A 369 -7.57 -2.28 16.20
C SER A 369 -7.48 -1.62 14.81
N CYS A 370 -8.53 -0.97 14.32
CA CYS A 370 -8.49 -0.26 13.05
C CYS A 370 -7.81 1.13 13.11
N PHE A 371 -7.67 1.74 14.30
CA PHE A 371 -6.99 3.03 14.46
C PHE A 371 -5.47 2.91 14.52
N VAL A 372 -4.96 1.69 14.69
CA VAL A 372 -3.54 1.35 14.50
C VAL A 372 -3.13 1.45 13.03
N MET A 373 -4.08 1.68 12.12
CA MET A 373 -3.81 1.81 10.70
C MET A 373 -3.67 3.27 10.30
N GLY A 374 -2.43 3.66 10.08
CA GLY A 374 -2.02 4.72 9.20
C GLY A 374 -0.63 4.35 8.69
N THR A 375 -0.24 4.83 7.53
CA THR A 375 1.07 4.44 6.99
C THR A 375 2.20 4.95 7.88
N PHE A 376 2.85 4.06 8.63
CA PHE A 376 4.07 4.36 9.36
C PHE A 376 5.15 4.86 8.37
N PRO A 377 5.87 5.96 8.68
CA PRO A 377 5.92 6.66 9.96
C PRO A 377 5.07 7.95 9.99
N PHE A 378 4.04 8.09 9.17
CA PHE A 378 3.31 9.36 9.05
C PHE A 378 2.25 9.56 10.14
N GLN A 379 1.81 8.49 10.80
CA GLN A 379 0.80 8.54 11.88
C GLN A 379 1.05 9.64 12.93
N ALA A 380 -0.03 10.24 13.43
CA ALA A 380 0.02 11.26 14.45
C ALA A 380 0.62 10.73 15.77
N VAL A 381 1.34 11.60 16.48
CA VAL A 381 2.06 11.27 17.72
C VAL A 381 1.13 10.68 18.78
N GLN A 382 -0.07 11.25 18.96
CA GLN A 382 -1.04 10.74 19.93
C GLN A 382 -1.48 9.30 19.62
N ILE A 383 -1.74 8.98 18.35
CA ILE A 383 -2.14 7.62 17.93
C ILE A 383 -1.03 6.61 18.25
N MET A 384 0.21 6.91 17.84
CA MET A 384 1.34 6.03 18.11
C MET A 384 1.63 5.89 19.61
N ALA A 385 1.47 6.97 20.37
CA ALA A 385 1.68 6.96 21.81
C ALA A 385 0.64 6.11 22.54
N TRP A 386 -0.62 6.22 22.12
CA TRP A 386 -1.71 5.43 22.67
C TRP A 386 -1.52 3.94 22.34
N GLU A 387 -1.20 3.61 21.09
CA GLU A 387 -0.88 2.23 20.67
C GLU A 387 0.29 1.65 21.47
N ALA A 388 1.32 2.48 21.74
CA ALA A 388 2.48 2.09 22.52
C ALA A 388 2.25 2.05 24.05
N GLY A 389 1.03 2.36 24.52
CA GLY A 389 0.69 2.43 25.94
C GLY A 389 1.49 3.47 26.71
N LEU A 390 1.83 4.60 26.07
CA LEU A 390 2.57 5.68 26.71
C LEU A 390 1.65 6.49 27.65
N PRO A 391 2.08 6.77 28.91
CA PRO A 391 1.21 7.43 29.89
C PRO A 391 0.69 8.80 29.47
N TRP A 392 1.46 9.53 28.67
CA TRP A 392 1.11 10.87 28.21
C TRP A 392 0.18 10.89 26.99
N ALA A 393 -0.12 9.74 26.38
CA ALA A 393 -1.01 9.66 25.23
C ALA A 393 -2.46 10.10 25.57
N GLY A 394 -2.82 10.05 26.85
CA GLY A 394 -4.17 10.29 27.34
C GLY A 394 -5.14 9.21 26.88
N GLU A 395 -6.43 9.49 27.08
CA GLU A 395 -7.50 8.66 26.52
C GLU A 395 -7.64 8.96 25.02
N PHE A 396 -7.53 7.92 24.19
CA PHE A 396 -7.80 8.04 22.77
C PHE A 396 -9.28 7.86 22.50
N THR A 397 -9.96 8.96 22.21
CA THR A 397 -11.42 8.99 21.98
C THR A 397 -11.79 8.73 20.52
N GLY A 398 -10.81 8.72 19.61
CA GLY A 398 -11.00 8.39 18.19
C GLY A 398 -10.08 9.19 17.27
N HIS A 399 -10.11 8.84 15.99
CA HIS A 399 -9.40 9.61 14.96
C HIS A 399 -10.04 10.99 14.79
N SER A 400 -9.23 12.03 14.60
CA SER A 400 -9.70 13.41 14.45
C SER A 400 -9.06 14.07 13.24
N ILE A 401 -9.60 15.22 12.82
CA ILE A 401 -9.01 16.02 11.75
C ILE A 401 -7.55 16.42 12.06
N LEU A 402 -7.24 16.68 13.33
CA LEU A 402 -5.89 17.05 13.75
C LEU A 402 -4.89 15.93 13.48
N HIS A 403 -5.31 14.67 13.58
CA HIS A 403 -4.45 13.53 13.29
C HIS A 403 -4.09 13.44 11.80
N ASP A 404 -5.04 13.67 10.90
CA ASP A 404 -4.77 13.70 9.45
C ASP A 404 -3.85 14.86 9.08
N LEU A 405 -4.09 16.06 9.65
CA LEU A 405 -3.27 17.23 9.40
C LEU A 405 -1.84 17.04 9.92
N GLU A 406 -1.68 16.45 11.12
CA GLU A 406 -0.37 16.11 11.66
C GLU A 406 0.33 15.06 10.76
N ALA A 407 -0.42 14.08 10.24
CA ALA A 407 0.13 13.09 9.34
C ALA A 407 0.60 13.69 8.01
N LEU A 408 -0.13 14.69 7.47
CA LEU A 408 0.31 15.45 6.30
C LEU A 408 1.59 16.27 6.57
N VAL A 409 1.75 16.84 7.76
CA VAL A 409 3.00 17.51 8.16
C VAL A 409 4.16 16.53 8.20
N TRP A 410 3.99 15.39 8.86
CA TRP A 410 5.01 14.34 8.90
C TRP A 410 5.34 13.83 7.51
N PHE A 411 4.34 13.63 6.66
CA PHE A 411 4.52 13.25 5.28
C PHE A 411 5.38 14.26 4.51
N MET A 412 5.01 15.55 4.52
CA MET A 412 5.77 16.60 3.84
C MET A 412 7.21 16.68 4.33
N TRP A 413 7.41 16.62 5.66
CA TRP A 413 8.73 16.73 6.25
C TRP A 413 9.62 15.54 5.92
N VAL A 414 9.13 14.33 6.15
CA VAL A 414 9.85 13.09 5.78
C VAL A 414 10.14 13.09 4.29
N PHE A 415 9.21 13.51 3.45
CA PHE A 415 9.43 13.61 2.01
C PHE A 415 10.58 14.59 1.68
N CYS A 416 10.58 15.80 2.26
CA CYS A 416 11.64 16.78 2.05
C CYS A 416 13.02 16.39 2.62
N ILE A 417 13.08 15.48 3.59
CA ILE A 417 14.35 14.88 4.05
C ILE A 417 14.93 13.95 2.98
N ASN A 418 14.07 13.17 2.33
CA ASN A 418 14.45 12.02 1.52
C ASN A 418 14.55 12.30 0.02
N MET A 419 14.17 13.49 -0.43
CA MET A 419 14.18 13.86 -1.84
C MET A 419 15.29 14.88 -2.11
N ASP A 420 16.26 14.51 -2.95
CA ASP A 420 17.40 15.34 -3.38
C ASP A 420 17.12 16.14 -4.66
N GLY A 421 15.90 16.03 -5.19
CA GLY A 421 15.47 16.82 -6.33
C GLY A 421 14.22 16.27 -7.01
N PRO A 422 13.86 16.87 -8.15
CA PRO A 422 12.66 16.50 -8.89
C PRO A 422 12.80 15.14 -9.57
N PHE A 423 11.68 14.65 -10.11
CA PHE A 423 11.60 13.43 -10.91
C PHE A 423 12.11 12.19 -10.18
N ASN A 424 11.61 12.00 -8.95
CA ASN A 424 11.90 10.86 -8.09
C ASN A 424 13.40 10.71 -7.74
N LYS A 425 14.16 11.81 -7.72
CA LYS A 425 15.56 11.83 -7.24
C LYS A 425 15.61 11.71 -5.72
N ARG A 426 15.69 10.48 -5.23
CA ARG A 426 15.81 10.18 -3.80
C ARG A 426 17.24 10.36 -3.30
N ARG A 427 17.35 10.95 -2.10
CA ARG A 427 18.59 11.12 -1.33
C ARG A 427 19.19 9.79 -0.90
N PHE A 428 18.33 8.91 -0.40
CA PHE A 428 18.71 7.58 0.03
C PHE A 428 18.11 6.56 -0.94
N LYS A 429 18.96 5.74 -1.55
CA LYS A 429 18.52 4.57 -2.31
C LYS A 429 18.27 3.43 -1.34
N CYS A 430 17.32 2.55 -1.69
CA CYS A 430 17.05 1.33 -0.92
C CYS A 430 18.30 0.43 -0.72
N GLY A 431 19.34 0.60 -1.56
CA GLY A 431 20.63 -0.11 -1.44
C GLY A 431 21.68 0.58 -0.58
N ASP A 432 21.45 1.82 -0.13
CA ASP A 432 22.40 2.59 0.69
C ASP A 432 22.34 2.19 2.18
N PHE A 433 21.39 1.33 2.53
CA PHE A 433 21.25 0.76 3.86
C PHE A 433 21.84 -0.66 3.86
N GLU A 434 22.75 -0.92 4.80
CA GLU A 434 23.21 -2.29 5.04
C GLU A 434 21.98 -3.16 5.30
N LYS A 435 21.78 -4.17 4.43
CA LYS A 435 20.69 -5.13 4.63
C LYS A 435 20.86 -5.74 6.02
N PRO A 436 19.82 -5.79 6.86
CA PRO A 436 19.89 -6.48 8.12
C PRO A 436 20.44 -7.91 7.91
N PRO A 437 21.32 -8.43 8.79
CA PRO A 437 21.98 -9.72 8.59
C PRO A 437 21.03 -10.89 8.30
N HIS A 438 19.77 -10.81 8.77
CA HIS A 438 18.73 -11.81 8.56
C HIS A 438 18.09 -11.80 7.15
N LEU A 439 18.26 -10.73 6.37
CA LEU A 439 17.74 -10.59 5.00
C LEU A 439 18.73 -11.06 3.92
N HIS A 440 19.91 -11.55 4.32
CA HIS A 440 20.90 -12.08 3.38
C HIS A 440 20.48 -13.40 2.71
N LEU A 441 19.46 -14.11 3.22
CA LEU A 441 19.09 -15.44 2.75
C LEU A 441 17.96 -15.49 1.73
N THR A 442 17.12 -14.45 1.59
CA THR A 442 15.87 -14.55 0.81
C THR A 442 15.77 -13.66 -0.43
N THR A 443 16.76 -12.82 -0.74
CA THR A 443 16.72 -12.01 -1.98
C THR A 443 18.04 -12.03 -2.74
N LYS A 444 18.33 -13.13 -3.42
CA LYS A 444 19.13 -13.09 -4.65
C LYS A 444 18.27 -12.48 -5.75
N ARG A 445 18.44 -11.17 -5.96
CA ARG A 445 17.94 -10.47 -7.16
C ARG A 445 18.42 -11.22 -8.40
N ILE A 446 17.49 -11.73 -9.21
CA ILE A 446 17.78 -12.12 -10.58
C ILE A 446 18.15 -10.83 -11.31
N LYS A 447 19.41 -10.69 -11.71
CA LYS A 447 19.86 -9.61 -12.57
C LYS A 447 19.19 -9.77 -13.94
N LEU A 448 18.35 -8.81 -14.29
CA LEU A 448 17.75 -8.67 -15.62
C LEU A 448 18.76 -8.07 -16.61
N GLU A 449 19.94 -8.69 -16.76
CA GLU A 449 20.99 -8.28 -17.71
C GLU A 449 21.34 -9.40 -18.72
N ALA A 450 20.58 -10.51 -18.75
CA ALA A 450 20.90 -11.67 -19.58
C ALA A 450 20.09 -11.78 -20.89
N LEU A 451 19.63 -10.67 -21.48
CA LEU A 451 19.01 -10.67 -22.82
C LEU A 451 19.63 -9.69 -23.82
N SER A 452 20.80 -9.12 -23.55
CA SER A 452 21.56 -8.38 -24.56
C SER A 452 23.02 -8.79 -24.56
N SER A 453 23.50 -9.17 -25.75
CA SER A 453 24.88 -9.50 -26.15
C SER A 453 25.33 -10.97 -26.00
N ALA A 454 24.99 -11.74 -27.03
CA ALA A 454 25.91 -12.74 -27.56
C ALA A 454 27.08 -12.03 -28.29
N SER A 455 28.26 -12.67 -28.27
CA SER A 455 29.60 -12.19 -28.72
C SER A 455 30.25 -11.23 -27.72
N SER A 456 31.50 -11.39 -27.24
CA SER A 456 32.66 -12.11 -27.77
C SER A 456 33.75 -12.30 -26.68
N THR A 457 34.45 -13.44 -26.75
CA THR A 457 35.89 -13.67 -26.45
C THR A 457 36.50 -13.32 -25.08
N SER A 458 36.77 -14.39 -24.33
CA SER A 458 37.95 -14.71 -23.50
C SER A 458 39.02 -13.64 -23.23
N LYS A 459 39.38 -13.47 -21.96
CA LYS A 459 40.79 -13.60 -21.50
C LYS A 459 40.88 -13.81 -19.99
N SER A 460 41.63 -14.85 -19.64
CA SER A 460 42.06 -15.29 -18.31
C SER A 460 43.23 -14.45 -17.78
N ARG A 461 43.25 -14.14 -16.48
CA ARG A 461 44.47 -13.90 -15.68
C ARG A 461 44.09 -13.94 -14.19
N ARG A 462 44.39 -15.04 -13.50
CA ARG A 462 45.60 -15.34 -12.68
C ARG A 462 45.76 -14.47 -11.44
N SER A 463 45.60 -15.16 -10.31
CA SER A 463 45.92 -14.81 -8.93
C SER A 463 47.41 -14.58 -8.68
N LYS A 464 47.70 -13.77 -7.66
CA LYS A 464 48.88 -13.70 -6.75
C LYS A 464 48.82 -12.32 -6.07
N GLY A 465 49.15 -12.09 -4.81
CA GLY A 465 49.76 -12.89 -3.75
C GLY A 465 49.84 -12.04 -2.48
N VAL A 466 50.07 -12.73 -1.37
CA VAL A 466 50.20 -12.26 0.02
C VAL A 466 51.57 -11.60 0.28
N THR A 467 51.62 -10.56 1.11
CA THR A 467 52.70 -10.18 2.10
C THR A 467 52.23 -8.92 2.85
N SER A 468 51.86 -8.97 4.14
CA SER A 468 52.66 -8.95 5.38
C SER A 468 53.27 -7.60 5.81
N ILE A 469 52.75 -7.09 6.94
CA ILE A 469 53.42 -6.45 8.09
C ILE A 469 54.19 -5.14 7.86
N GLY A 470 53.70 -4.09 8.53
CA GLY A 470 54.47 -2.90 8.92
C GLY A 470 53.63 -1.97 9.80
N ASN A 471 53.85 -2.00 11.11
CA ASN A 471 53.35 -0.99 12.04
C ASN A 471 54.12 0.33 11.85
N PRO A 472 53.45 1.50 11.84
CA PRO A 472 54.08 2.75 12.21
C PRO A 472 53.59 3.26 13.58
N ALA A 473 54.52 3.96 14.23
CA ALA A 473 54.50 4.52 15.57
C ALA A 473 53.40 5.60 15.82
N PRO A 474 53.15 5.97 17.08
CA PRO A 474 52.01 6.82 17.45
C PRO A 474 52.26 8.29 17.07
N VAL A 475 51.31 8.87 16.34
CA VAL A 475 51.27 10.29 15.99
C VAL A 475 50.59 11.07 17.15
N PRO A 476 51.05 12.28 17.51
CA PRO A 476 50.56 13.01 18.67
C PRO A 476 49.11 13.47 18.50
N ALA A 477 48.39 13.54 19.62
CA ALA A 477 47.04 14.07 19.74
C ALA A 477 46.93 15.47 19.14
N ALA A 478 46.39 15.57 17.93
CA ALA A 478 45.84 16.79 17.40
C ALA A 478 44.44 17.00 18.00
N ALA A 479 44.20 18.21 18.47
CA ALA A 479 42.96 18.67 19.08
C ALA A 479 41.73 18.14 18.32
N SER A 480 40.78 17.59 19.08
CA SER A 480 39.44 17.27 18.59
C SER A 480 38.77 18.55 18.11
N SER A 481 38.95 18.90 16.84
CA SER A 481 37.93 19.63 16.12
C SER A 481 36.70 18.74 16.18
N SER A 482 35.70 19.15 16.97
CA SER A 482 34.36 18.59 16.92
C SER A 482 33.94 18.64 15.46
N SER A 483 34.10 17.53 14.74
CA SER A 483 33.53 17.40 13.42
C SER A 483 32.06 17.67 13.64
N ASN A 484 31.55 18.74 13.02
CA ASN A 484 30.13 18.94 12.82
C ASN A 484 29.62 17.69 12.11
N THR A 485 29.31 16.65 12.87
CA THR A 485 28.46 15.56 12.43
C THR A 485 27.17 16.27 12.12
N GLN A 486 26.95 16.58 10.84
CA GLN A 486 25.62 16.95 10.37
C GLN A 486 24.68 15.93 10.99
N ASP A 487 23.80 16.42 11.87
CA ASP A 487 22.86 15.57 12.58
C ASP A 487 22.14 14.74 11.51
N LYS A 488 22.37 13.42 11.54
CA LYS A 488 21.70 12.52 10.60
C LYS A 488 20.20 12.60 10.90
N PRO A 489 19.34 12.59 9.87
CA PRO A 489 17.91 12.52 10.10
C PRO A 489 17.56 11.30 10.95
N PRO A 490 16.48 11.36 11.76
CA PRO A 490 16.03 10.22 12.56
C PRO A 490 15.83 9.00 11.66
N CYS A 491 16.32 7.83 12.08
CA CYS A 491 16.34 6.66 11.18
C CYS A 491 14.93 6.23 10.74
N TRP A 492 13.89 6.48 11.55
CA TRP A 492 12.50 6.16 11.18
C TRP A 492 12.00 7.00 10.00
N SER A 493 12.59 8.19 9.79
CA SER A 493 12.28 9.05 8.64
C SER A 493 12.96 8.57 7.36
N CYS A 494 13.93 7.65 7.42
CA CYS A 494 14.64 7.16 6.24
C CYS A 494 13.96 5.91 5.66
N PRO A 495 13.83 5.79 4.32
CA PRO A 495 13.23 4.63 3.67
C PRO A 495 13.90 3.31 4.07
N GLY A 496 13.10 2.31 4.46
CA GLY A 496 13.60 0.96 4.72
C GLY A 496 14.31 0.79 6.08
N LEU A 497 14.36 1.83 6.93
CA LEU A 497 14.93 1.80 8.28
C LEU A 497 13.86 1.87 9.38
N HIS A 498 12.80 1.07 9.25
CA HIS A 498 11.70 1.01 10.22
C HIS A 498 11.93 -0.05 11.31
N SER A 499 13.16 -0.17 11.83
CA SER A 499 13.47 -1.14 12.90
C SER A 499 13.12 -0.64 14.30
N LYS A 500 12.64 0.61 14.42
CA LYS A 500 12.26 1.21 15.70
C LYS A 500 10.84 0.83 16.08
N SER A 501 10.61 0.69 17.38
CA SER A 501 9.26 0.47 17.89
C SER A 501 8.40 1.72 17.67
N THR A 502 7.08 1.54 17.57
CA THR A 502 6.10 2.65 17.54
C THR A 502 6.33 3.62 18.70
N ARG A 503 6.68 3.09 19.88
CA ARG A 503 7.03 3.84 21.09
C ARG A 503 8.20 4.80 20.88
N ASP A 504 9.29 4.32 20.28
CA ASP A 504 10.49 5.14 20.07
C ASP A 504 10.24 6.25 19.05
N VAL A 505 9.46 5.96 18.01
CA VAL A 505 9.09 6.97 17.01
C VAL A 505 8.15 8.02 17.59
N ALA A 506 7.19 7.63 18.43
CA ALA A 506 6.33 8.58 19.14
C ALA A 506 7.16 9.55 20.02
N TRP A 507 8.13 9.03 20.77
CA TRP A 507 9.04 9.84 21.58
C TRP A 507 9.90 10.80 20.74
N GLU A 508 10.49 10.31 19.65
CA GLU A 508 11.33 11.17 18.80
C GLU A 508 10.54 12.26 18.11
N LYS A 509 9.34 11.95 17.60
CA LYS A 509 8.45 12.95 17.01
C LYS A 509 8.01 13.99 18.03
N SER A 510 7.64 13.57 19.24
CA SER A 510 7.32 14.49 20.34
C SER A 510 8.51 15.42 20.63
N GLY A 511 9.72 14.86 20.74
CA GLY A 511 10.93 15.65 20.97
C GLY A 511 11.24 16.64 19.83
N ILE A 512 10.99 16.24 18.58
CA ILE A 512 11.18 17.10 17.41
C ILE A 512 10.20 18.28 17.41
N MET A 513 8.91 18.03 17.70
CA MET A 513 7.90 19.08 17.82
C MET A 513 8.21 20.05 18.96
N ALA A 514 8.67 19.54 20.11
CA ALA A 514 9.03 20.35 21.28
C ALA A 514 10.28 21.21 21.05
N GLN A 515 11.34 20.63 20.49
CA GLN A 515 12.62 21.32 20.37
C GLN A 515 12.65 22.38 19.27
N ARG A 516 11.77 22.28 18.25
CA ARG A 516 11.60 23.11 17.03
C ARG A 516 12.87 23.33 16.16
N LEU A 517 14.03 23.57 16.78
CA LEU A 517 15.37 23.84 16.25
C LEU A 517 15.93 22.80 15.28
N ARG A 518 15.45 21.55 15.33
CA ARG A 518 15.99 20.47 14.50
C ARG A 518 15.18 20.18 13.24
N PHE A 519 13.97 20.72 13.12
CA PHE A 519 13.06 20.31 12.06
C PHE A 519 13.59 20.70 10.67
N THR A 520 13.98 21.95 10.48
CA THR A 520 14.51 22.43 9.19
C THR A 520 15.96 22.01 8.94
N ALA A 521 16.70 21.63 9.99
CA ALA A 521 18.09 21.18 9.89
C ALA A 521 18.24 19.86 9.12
N TYR A 522 17.19 19.03 9.06
CA TYR A 522 17.23 17.73 8.39
C TYR A 522 16.81 17.77 6.91
N LEU A 523 16.25 18.89 6.43
CA LEU A 523 15.82 19.02 5.03
C LEU A 523 16.98 18.70 4.07
N SER A 524 16.67 18.06 2.95
CA SER A 524 17.68 17.81 1.92
C SER A 524 18.28 19.12 1.40
N SER A 525 19.46 19.05 0.78
CA SER A 525 20.09 20.22 0.15
C SER A 525 19.20 20.85 -0.93
N TYR A 526 18.31 20.06 -1.53
CA TYR A 526 17.36 20.55 -2.50
C TYR A 526 16.32 21.48 -1.90
N PHE A 527 15.75 21.14 -0.73
CA PHE A 527 14.72 21.96 -0.08
C PHE A 527 15.29 23.04 0.84
N SER A 528 16.43 22.79 1.50
CA SER A 528 17.03 23.72 2.47
C SER A 528 17.62 24.98 1.84
N LYS A 529 17.83 25.02 0.52
CA LYS A 529 18.24 26.25 -0.18
C LYS A 529 17.11 27.27 -0.37
N HIS A 530 15.88 26.92 -0.04
CA HIS A 530 14.70 27.77 -0.20
C HIS A 530 14.26 28.34 1.16
N ASP A 531 14.56 29.61 1.41
CA ASP A 531 14.21 30.28 2.68
C ASP A 531 12.70 30.21 2.99
N SER A 532 11.86 30.31 1.96
CA SER A 532 10.40 30.18 2.11
C SER A 532 9.97 28.79 2.59
N VAL A 533 10.69 27.74 2.20
CA VAL A 533 10.41 26.36 2.65
C VAL A 533 10.80 26.20 4.11
N ILE A 534 11.97 26.71 4.50
CA ILE A 534 12.42 26.71 5.89
C ILE A 534 11.40 27.45 6.76
N GLN A 535 11.04 28.69 6.39
CA GLN A 535 10.10 29.51 7.12
C GLN A 535 8.70 28.86 7.18
N GLY A 536 8.21 28.31 6.08
CA GLY A 536 6.92 27.62 6.03
C GLY A 536 6.85 26.43 6.99
N PHE A 537 7.91 25.62 7.08
CA PHE A 537 7.96 24.53 8.07
C PHE A 537 8.01 25.04 9.51
N TRP A 538 8.72 26.14 9.78
CA TRP A 538 8.69 26.78 11.11
C TRP A 538 7.28 27.21 11.50
N ASP A 539 6.52 27.77 10.57
CA ASP A 539 5.16 28.21 10.82
C ASP A 539 4.19 27.03 10.95
N LEU A 540 4.36 25.97 10.16
CA LEU A 540 3.58 24.73 10.28
C LEU A 540 3.75 24.07 11.66
N ILE A 541 4.98 23.95 12.18
CA ILE A 541 5.24 23.32 13.49
C ILE A 541 4.57 24.10 14.62
N LYS A 542 4.51 25.43 14.54
CA LYS A 542 3.85 26.27 15.56
C LYS A 542 2.37 25.93 15.71
N LEU A 543 1.72 25.45 14.64
CA LEU A 543 0.31 25.03 14.69
C LEU A 543 0.10 23.74 15.50
N PHE A 544 1.13 22.89 15.60
CA PHE A 544 1.10 21.63 16.34
C PHE A 544 1.89 21.71 17.65
N ALA A 545 2.03 22.91 18.21
CA ALA A 545 2.54 23.08 19.55
C ALA A 545 1.55 22.43 20.53
N TRP A 546 1.71 21.13 20.75
CA TRP A 546 1.18 20.41 21.89
C TRP A 546 1.53 21.28 23.10
N GLN A 547 0.50 21.83 23.77
CA GLN A 547 0.69 22.66 24.96
C GLN A 547 1.74 21.97 25.83
N GLU A 548 2.80 22.69 26.16
CA GLU A 548 3.93 22.14 26.90
C GLU A 548 3.38 21.39 28.11
N MET A 549 3.71 20.10 28.22
CA MET A 549 3.46 19.30 29.41
C MET A 549 4.35 19.84 30.54
N GLU A 550 4.13 21.07 30.99
CA GLU A 550 4.89 21.67 32.10
C GLU A 550 4.50 21.08 33.46
N ASP A 551 3.44 20.26 33.55
CA ASP A 551 2.89 19.79 34.84
C ASP A 551 3.04 18.28 35.14
N ILE A 552 3.94 17.54 34.46
CA ILE A 552 4.22 16.13 34.80
C ILE A 552 5.70 15.96 35.17
N HIS A 553 6.05 16.36 36.39
CA HIS A 553 7.29 15.98 37.07
C HIS A 553 7.03 15.40 38.44
#